data_AF-A0A133ZCH1-F1
#
_entry.id   AF-A0A133ZCH1-F1
#
_cell.length_a   1.000
_cell.length_b   1.000
_cell.length_c   1.000
_cell.angle_alpha   90.00
_cell.angle_beta   90.00
_cell.angle_gamma   90.00
#
_symmetry.space_group_name_H-M   'P 1'
#
loop_
_entity.id
_entity.type
_entity.pdbx_description
1 polymer ?
#
loop_
_entity_poly.entity_id
_entity_poly.type
_entity_poly.pdbx_seq_one_letter_code
_entity_poly.pdbx_strand_id
1 'polypeptide(L)'
;MKIERITMDTFELIKDTLAHNLDIDPNTVTVNSTLDSLGIDSLDMVELICDIEDKLNIEFGEPEGLKTIGDIINYIDTLPSARA
;
A
#
# COMPACT_ATOMS: atom_id res chain seq x y z
N MET A 1 15.36 -16.08 3.34
CA MET A 1 15.05 -15.61 1.97
C MET A 1 13.54 -15.43 1.75
N LYS A 2 12.83 -14.70 2.64
CA LYS A 2 11.37 -14.49 2.52
C LYS A 2 10.97 -13.04 2.21
N ILE A 3 11.91 -12.11 2.39
CA ILE A 3 11.69 -10.66 2.39
C ILE A 3 11.56 -10.08 0.96
N GLU A 4 12.26 -10.62 -0.05
CA GLU A 4 12.17 -10.13 -1.44
C GLU A 4 10.85 -10.45 -2.17
N ARG A 5 10.05 -11.42 -1.71
CA ARG A 5 8.75 -11.73 -2.34
C ARG A 5 7.63 -10.82 -1.85
N ILE A 6 7.69 -10.40 -0.59
CA ILE A 6 6.61 -9.64 0.04
C ILE A 6 6.49 -8.26 -0.63
N THR A 7 7.61 -7.60 -0.92
CA THR A 7 7.62 -6.26 -1.52
C THR A 7 7.04 -6.20 -2.94
N MET A 8 7.24 -7.24 -3.77
CA MET A 8 6.59 -7.32 -5.08
C MET A 8 5.09 -7.58 -4.98
N ASP A 9 4.69 -8.50 -4.08
CA ASP A 9 3.27 -8.83 -3.89
C ASP A 9 2.49 -7.62 -3.32
N THR A 10 3.09 -6.87 -2.39
CA THR A 10 2.50 -5.64 -1.81
C THR A 10 2.37 -4.52 -2.85
N PHE A 11 3.35 -4.32 -3.71
CA PHE A 11 3.28 -3.26 -4.72
C PHE A 11 2.21 -3.54 -5.78
N GLU A 12 2.11 -4.77 -6.26
CA GLU A 12 1.06 -5.17 -7.20
C GLU A 12 -0.32 -5.10 -6.54
N LEU A 13 -0.43 -5.45 -5.27
CA LEU A 13 -1.66 -5.26 -4.51
C LEU A 13 -2.08 -3.78 -4.44
N ILE A 14 -1.15 -2.88 -4.08
CA ILE A 14 -1.45 -1.44 -4.02
C ILE A 14 -1.93 -0.97 -5.39
N LYS A 15 -1.24 -1.34 -6.47
CA LYS A 15 -1.65 -0.97 -7.84
C LYS A 15 -3.05 -1.46 -8.20
N ASP A 16 -3.38 -2.69 -7.84
CA ASP A 16 -4.70 -3.29 -8.07
C ASP A 16 -5.81 -2.53 -7.31
N THR A 17 -5.59 -2.28 -6.02
CA THR A 17 -6.53 -1.51 -5.19
C THR A 17 -6.70 -0.07 -5.70
N LEU A 18 -5.62 0.61 -6.08
CA LEU A 18 -5.70 1.96 -6.66
C LEU A 18 -6.44 1.96 -8.01
N ALA A 19 -6.25 0.95 -8.85
CA ALA A 19 -6.94 0.85 -10.14
C ALA A 19 -8.43 0.54 -9.98
N HIS A 20 -8.79 -0.33 -9.04
CA HIS A 20 -10.16 -0.79 -8.83
C HIS A 20 -11.01 0.19 -8.02
N ASN A 21 -10.46 0.75 -6.94
CA ASN A 21 -11.23 1.58 -6.01
C ASN A 21 -11.18 3.05 -6.41
N LEU A 22 -10.07 3.51 -7.00
CA LEU A 22 -9.80 4.93 -7.27
C LEU A 22 -9.70 5.27 -8.76
N ASP A 23 -9.86 4.29 -9.66
CA ASP A 23 -9.74 4.45 -11.12
C ASP A 23 -8.38 5.05 -11.55
N ILE A 24 -7.32 4.77 -10.78
CA ILE A 24 -5.96 5.25 -11.04
C ILE A 24 -5.23 4.24 -11.95
N ASP A 25 -4.68 4.72 -13.06
CA ASP A 25 -3.91 3.86 -13.98
C ASP A 25 -2.67 3.29 -13.26
N PRO A 26 -2.56 1.96 -13.08
CA PRO A 26 -1.45 1.34 -12.38
C PRO A 26 -0.09 1.55 -13.07
N ASN A 27 -0.07 1.95 -14.34
CA ASN A 27 1.16 2.30 -15.06
C ASN A 27 1.73 3.67 -14.62
N THR A 28 0.90 4.53 -14.02
CA THR A 28 1.32 5.84 -13.50
C THR A 28 1.82 5.75 -12.05
N VAL A 29 1.53 4.64 -11.38
CA VAL A 29 1.93 4.38 -10.00
C VAL A 29 3.37 3.86 -9.97
N THR A 30 4.23 4.60 -9.27
CA THR A 30 5.62 4.23 -9.02
C THR A 30 5.91 4.33 -7.53
N VAL A 31 7.00 3.70 -7.08
CA VAL A 31 7.46 3.82 -5.68
C VAL A 31 7.75 5.27 -5.25
N ASN A 32 8.05 6.15 -6.21
CA ASN A 32 8.31 7.57 -5.94
C ASN A 32 7.05 8.44 -6.06
N SER A 33 5.92 7.88 -6.55
CA SER A 33 4.67 8.62 -6.68
C SER A 33 4.17 8.98 -5.28
N THR A 34 3.79 10.25 -5.11
CA THR A 34 3.17 10.71 -3.85
C THR A 34 1.67 10.48 -3.87
N LEU A 35 1.06 10.31 -2.70
CA LEU A 35 -0.39 10.19 -2.56
C LEU A 35 -1.10 11.38 -3.21
N ASP A 36 -0.62 12.59 -2.92
CA ASP A 36 -1.10 13.84 -3.54
C ASP A 36 -0.99 13.83 -5.07
N SER A 37 0.10 13.29 -5.64
CA SER A 37 0.29 13.25 -7.11
C SER A 37 -0.66 12.28 -7.81
N LEU A 38 -1.08 11.26 -7.09
CA LEU A 38 -2.04 10.26 -7.55
C LEU A 38 -3.49 10.68 -7.28
N GLY A 39 -3.70 11.83 -6.61
CA GLY A 39 -5.02 12.32 -6.25
C GLY A 39 -5.67 11.57 -5.09
N ILE A 40 -4.89 10.82 -4.31
CA ILE A 40 -5.35 10.05 -3.16
C ILE A 40 -5.57 11.01 -1.99
N ASP A 41 -6.79 11.06 -1.47
CA ASP A 41 -7.10 11.80 -0.27
C ASP A 41 -7.07 10.93 1.01
N SER A 42 -7.43 11.52 2.15
CA SER A 42 -7.43 10.80 3.43
C SER A 42 -8.46 9.67 3.51
N LEU A 43 -9.57 9.76 2.78
CA LEU A 43 -10.60 8.71 2.74
C LEU A 43 -10.13 7.56 1.84
N ASP A 44 -9.58 7.89 0.67
CA ASP A 44 -8.99 6.92 -0.25
C ASP A 44 -7.85 6.12 0.42
N MET A 45 -7.04 6.80 1.24
CA MET A 45 -5.99 6.16 2.03
C MET A 45 -6.55 5.14 3.03
N VAL A 46 -7.69 5.43 3.67
CA VAL A 46 -8.34 4.48 4.59
C VAL A 46 -8.79 3.23 3.86
N GLU A 47 -9.40 3.38 2.67
CA GLU A 47 -9.82 2.22 1.85
C GLU A 47 -8.61 1.39 1.41
N LEU A 48 -7.54 2.04 0.96
CA LEU A 48 -6.30 1.36 0.58
C LEU A 48 -5.72 0.54 1.75
N ILE A 49 -5.66 1.14 2.94
CA ILE A 49 -5.15 0.47 4.14
C ILE A 49 -5.99 -0.75 4.50
N CYS A 50 -7.32 -0.60 4.54
CA CYS A 50 -8.22 -1.71 4.90
C CYS A 50 -8.08 -2.90 3.95
N ASP A 51 -8.00 -2.67 2.63
CA ASP A 51 -7.79 -3.72 1.64
C ASP A 51 -6.45 -4.45 1.84
N ILE A 52 -5.40 -3.72 2.20
CA ILE A 52 -4.07 -4.26 2.48
C ILE A 52 -4.07 -5.08 3.76
N GLU A 53 -4.67 -4.57 4.84
CA GLU A 53 -4.82 -5.25 6.13
C GLU A 53 -5.53 -6.60 5.94
N ASP A 54 -6.65 -6.61 5.22
CA ASP A 54 -7.44 -7.81 4.95
C ASP A 54 -6.69 -8.84 4.08
N LYS A 55 -6.05 -8.39 3.00
CA LYS A 55 -5.38 -9.30 2.06
C LYS A 55 -4.05 -9.85 2.59
N LEU A 56 -3.31 -9.05 3.35
CA LEU A 56 -2.03 -9.46 3.93
C LEU A 56 -2.17 -10.01 5.35
N ASN A 57 -3.36 -9.90 5.95
CA ASN A 57 -3.66 -10.27 7.34
C ASN A 57 -2.65 -9.59 8.28
N ILE A 58 -2.58 -8.26 8.19
CA ILE A 58 -1.67 -7.41 8.97
C ILE A 58 -2.47 -6.33 9.70
N GLU A 59 -1.88 -5.75 10.75
CA GLU A 59 -2.40 -4.52 11.36
C GLU A 59 -1.49 -3.37 10.94
N PHE A 60 -2.03 -2.48 10.11
CA PHE A 60 -1.35 -1.29 9.62
C PHE A 60 -1.43 -0.16 10.65
N GLY A 61 -2.49 -0.12 11.46
CA GLY A 61 -2.66 0.89 12.50
C GLY A 61 -2.82 2.30 11.93
N GLU A 62 -2.28 3.30 12.63
CA GLU A 62 -2.35 4.72 12.23
C GLU A 62 -0.94 5.26 11.93
N PRO A 63 -0.37 4.98 10.74
CA PRO A 63 0.96 5.48 10.43
C PRO A 63 0.95 6.97 10.12
N GLU A 64 1.93 7.66 10.69
CA GLU A 64 2.16 9.07 10.44
C GLU A 64 3.28 9.25 9.40
N GLY A 65 3.10 10.21 8.50
CA GLY A 65 4.18 10.67 7.61
C GLY A 65 4.41 9.82 6.36
N LEU A 66 3.47 8.92 6.01
CA LEU A 66 3.49 8.25 4.70
C LEU A 66 3.13 9.26 3.60
N LYS A 67 4.04 9.45 2.65
CA LYS A 67 3.85 10.43 1.56
C LYS A 67 3.90 9.78 0.18
N THR A 68 4.65 8.70 0.05
CA THR A 68 4.86 7.98 -1.21
C THR A 68 4.39 6.54 -1.11
N ILE A 69 4.15 5.94 -2.28
CA ILE A 69 3.86 4.50 -2.39
C ILE A 69 5.02 3.67 -1.82
N GLY A 70 6.27 4.11 -2.02
CA GLY A 70 7.44 3.48 -1.43
C GLY A 70 7.41 3.49 0.10
N ASP A 71 6.97 4.59 0.72
CA ASP A 71 6.82 4.66 2.19
C ASP A 71 5.80 3.64 2.69
N ILE A 72 4.67 3.48 2.00
CA ILE A 72 3.63 2.50 2.34
C ILE A 72 4.20 1.07 2.27
N ILE A 73 4.88 0.72 1.17
CA ILE A 73 5.46 -0.60 0.99
C ILE A 73 6.49 -0.89 2.08
N ASN A 74 7.38 0.07 2.34
CA ASN A 74 8.41 -0.07 3.36
C ASN A 74 7.79 -0.23 4.75
N TYR A 75 6.75 0.55 5.04
CA TYR A 75 6.03 0.44 6.31
C TYR A 75 5.43 -0.96 6.48
N ILE A 76 4.76 -1.49 5.44
CA ILE A 76 4.20 -2.85 5.44
C ILE A 76 5.27 -3.91 5.69
N ASP A 77 6.45 -3.76 5.08
CA ASP A 77 7.57 -4.70 5.26
C ASP A 77 8.11 -4.70 6.71
N THR A 78 7.94 -3.60 7.45
CA THR A 78 8.29 -3.55 8.88
C THR A 78 7.24 -4.19 9.78
N LEU A 79 6.01 -4.38 9.29
CA LEU A 79 4.92 -4.92 10.10
C LEU A 79 5.07 -6.44 10.22
N PRO A 80 4.89 -6.99 11.43
CA PRO A 80 4.82 -8.43 11.59
C PRO A 80 3.55 -8.93 10.91
N SER A 81 3.68 -9.70 9.83
CA SER A 81 2.51 -10.35 9.23
C SER A 81 1.86 -11.24 10.30
N ALA A 82 0.55 -11.14 10.51
CA ALA A 82 -0.16 -12.00 11.46
C ALA A 82 -0.30 -13.40 10.85
N ARG A 83 0.82 -14.12 10.79
CA ARG A 83 0.88 -15.56 10.55
C ARG A 83 1.26 -16.23 11.86
N ALA A 84 0.24 -16.47 12.68
CA ALA A 84 0.24 -17.54 13.66
C ALA A 84 -0.19 -18.84 12.98
#